data_AF-A0A7C6HCL4-F1
#
_entry.id   AF-A0A7C6HCL4-F1
#
_cell.length_a   1.000
_cell.length_b   1.000
_cell.length_c   1.000
_cell.angle_alpha   90.00
_cell.angle_beta   90.00
_cell.angle_gamma   90.00
#
_symmetry.space_group_name_H-M   'P 1'
#
loop_
_entity.id
_entity.type
_entity.pdbx_description
1 polymer ?
#
loop_
_entity_poly.entity_id
_entity_poly.type
_entity_poly.pdbx_seq_one_letter_code
_entity_poly.pdbx_strand_id
1 'polypeptide(L)'
;MMKKGNFGISLTAVAVLCLAFAALGQPVAVLLICAYAVLAEKNTWLTRYTVTTVALVVVKYLINALISGFFGGLAGLFTLAKALRLTVLMGTFATILNGIVALAFLVVYIILAVNAIGGKELKASFIDKIVPKDEETENQN
;
A
#
# COMPACT_ATOMS: atom_id res chain seq x y z
N MET A 1 -22.49 -6.83 11.96
CA MET A 1 -23.15 -5.52 12.21
C MET A 1 -22.27 -4.43 11.60
N MET A 2 -22.80 -3.63 10.66
CA MET A 2 -22.09 -2.47 10.12
C MET A 2 -21.93 -1.43 11.24
N LYS A 3 -20.72 -1.25 11.77
CA LYS A 3 -20.44 -0.11 12.65
C LYS A 3 -20.62 1.15 11.79
N LYS A 4 -21.55 2.01 12.19
CA LYS A 4 -21.75 3.33 11.61
C LYS A 4 -20.69 4.25 12.22
N GLY A 5 -20.01 5.03 11.39
CA GLY A 5 -19.01 5.98 11.83
C GLY A 5 -19.64 7.11 12.65
N ASN A 6 -18.81 7.81 13.43
CA ASN A 6 -19.26 8.90 14.32
C ASN A 6 -19.91 10.06 13.53
N PHE A 7 -19.64 10.14 12.22
CA PHE A 7 -20.19 11.14 11.29
C PHE A 7 -21.34 10.61 10.43
N GLY A 8 -21.92 9.45 10.75
CA GLY A 8 -23.06 8.88 10.01
C GLY A 8 -22.71 8.19 8.69
N ILE A 9 -21.44 8.25 8.27
CA ILE A 9 -20.88 7.54 7.11
C ILE A 9 -20.50 6.11 7.54
N SER A 10 -20.70 5.13 6.66
CA SER A 10 -20.25 3.75 6.90
C SER A 10 -18.72 3.68 6.92
N LEU A 11 -18.12 3.18 8.00
CA LEU A 11 -16.66 2.96 8.10
C LEU A 11 -16.14 2.13 6.93
N THR A 12 -16.96 1.18 6.46
CA THR A 12 -16.65 0.34 5.30
C THR A 12 -16.53 1.17 4.02
N ALA A 13 -17.37 2.19 3.82
CA ALA A 13 -17.29 3.05 2.65
C ALA A 13 -15.98 3.84 2.62
N VAL A 14 -15.53 4.34 3.78
CA VAL A 14 -14.25 5.06 3.91
C VAL A 14 -13.06 4.14 3.63
N ALA A 15 -13.08 2.89 4.12
CA ALA A 15 -12.04 1.90 3.82
C ALA A 15 -11.97 1.55 2.33
N VAL A 16 -13.13 1.37 1.67
CA VAL A 16 -13.21 1.08 0.23
C VAL A 16 -12.75 2.29 -0.60
N LEU A 17 -13.11 3.50 -0.22
CA LEU A 17 -12.61 4.73 -0.85
C LEU A 17 -11.09 4.84 -0.74
N CYS A 18 -10.53 4.57 0.45
CA CYS A 18 -9.08 4.55 0.66
C CYS A 18 -8.37 3.57 -0.30
N LEU A 19 -8.92 2.36 -0.44
CA LEU A 19 -8.40 1.36 -1.37
C LEU A 19 -8.57 1.76 -2.84
N ALA A 20 -9.69 2.39 -3.20
CA ALA A 20 -9.91 2.89 -4.54
C ALA A 20 -8.82 3.92 -4.89
N PHE A 21 -8.57 4.91 -4.03
CA PHE A 21 -7.49 5.88 -4.25
C PHE A 21 -6.10 5.23 -4.29
N ALA A 22 -5.86 4.17 -3.52
CA ALA A 22 -4.62 3.39 -3.58
C ALA A 22 -4.45 2.68 -4.94
N ALA A 23 -5.53 2.11 -5.48
CA ALA A 23 -5.56 1.50 -6.80
C ALA A 23 -5.38 2.52 -7.93
N LEU A 24 -5.98 3.72 -7.80
CA LEU A 24 -5.77 4.85 -8.72
C LEU A 24 -4.35 5.45 -8.65
N GLY A 25 -3.54 5.07 -7.66
CA GLY A 25 -2.17 5.60 -7.52
C GLY A 25 -2.14 7.04 -7.01
N GLN A 26 -3.11 7.44 -6.19
CA GLN A 26 -3.20 8.76 -5.56
C GLN A 26 -2.75 8.68 -4.08
N PRO A 27 -1.43 8.65 -3.79
CA PRO A 27 -0.92 8.44 -2.43
C PRO A 27 -1.36 9.54 -1.45
N VAL A 28 -1.47 10.79 -1.92
CA VAL A 28 -1.89 11.94 -1.11
C VAL A 28 -3.33 11.75 -0.61
N ALA A 29 -4.25 11.32 -1.47
CA ALA A 29 -5.63 11.06 -1.11
C ALA A 29 -5.76 9.91 -0.10
N VAL A 30 -4.98 8.83 -0.29
CA VAL A 30 -4.91 7.70 0.65
C VAL A 30 -4.44 8.16 2.03
N LEU A 31 -3.42 9.01 2.08
CA LEU A 31 -2.87 9.54 3.32
C LEU A 31 -3.87 10.47 4.03
N LEU A 32 -4.60 11.32 3.30
CA LEU A 32 -5.68 12.15 3.83
C LEU A 32 -6.81 11.31 4.44
N ILE A 33 -7.24 10.24 3.78
CA ILE A 33 -8.28 9.35 4.29
C ILE A 33 -7.79 8.60 5.53
N CYS A 34 -6.51 8.19 5.55
CA CYS A 34 -5.90 7.62 6.74
C CYS A 34 -5.83 8.62 7.89
N ALA A 35 -5.43 9.86 7.63
CA ALA A 35 -5.41 10.92 8.64
C ALA A 35 -6.81 11.17 9.21
N TYR A 36 -7.85 11.22 8.36
CA TYR A 36 -9.24 11.30 8.79
C TYR A 36 -9.64 10.11 9.69
N ALA A 37 -9.32 8.88 9.29
CA ALA A 37 -9.63 7.69 10.08
C ALA A 37 -8.97 7.69 11.47
N VAL A 38 -7.70 8.11 11.53
CA VAL A 38 -6.91 8.14 12.77
C VAL A 38 -7.34 9.28 13.69
N LEU A 39 -7.46 10.50 13.15
CA LEU A 39 -7.67 11.72 13.93
C LEU A 39 -9.15 11.97 14.24
N ALA A 40 -10.05 11.74 13.28
CA ALA A 40 -11.46 12.12 13.39
C ALA A 40 -12.35 10.96 13.89
N GLU A 41 -12.12 9.74 13.41
CA GLU A 41 -12.96 8.58 13.80
C GLU A 41 -12.45 7.83 15.02
N LYS A 42 -11.13 7.87 15.30
CA LYS A 42 -10.46 7.12 16.39
C LYS A 42 -10.86 5.63 16.47
N ASN A 43 -11.25 5.04 15.35
CA ASN A 43 -11.71 3.65 15.31
C ASN A 43 -10.53 2.72 14.99
N THR A 44 -10.21 1.81 15.92
CA THR A 44 -9.08 0.87 15.80
C THR A 44 -9.16 -0.03 14.57
N TRP A 45 -10.37 -0.40 14.12
CA TRP A 45 -10.56 -1.25 12.94
C TRP A 45 -10.24 -0.49 11.65
N LEU A 46 -10.80 0.72 11.49
CA LEU A 46 -10.59 1.54 10.30
C LEU A 46 -9.13 2.03 10.22
N THR A 47 -8.56 2.46 11.35
CA THR A 47 -7.17 2.89 11.43
C THR A 47 -6.20 1.79 11.01
N ARG A 48 -6.37 0.55 11.48
CA ARG A 48 -5.53 -0.58 11.02
C ARG A 48 -5.62 -0.74 9.51
N TYR A 49 -6.84 -0.67 8.99
CA TYR A 49 -7.10 -0.85 7.57
C TYR A 49 -6.47 0.23 6.69
N THR A 50 -6.65 1.50 7.06
CA THR A 50 -6.08 2.64 6.33
C THR A 50 -4.56 2.68 6.45
N VAL A 51 -3.99 2.38 7.61
CA VAL A 51 -2.53 2.33 7.82
C VAL A 51 -1.90 1.21 7.00
N THR A 52 -2.47 -0.01 6.99
CA THR A 52 -1.98 -1.10 6.13
C THR A 52 -2.05 -0.72 4.65
N THR A 53 -3.11 -0.02 4.24
CA THR A 53 -3.25 0.46 2.86
C THR A 53 -2.17 1.49 2.51
N VAL A 54 -1.91 2.45 3.39
CA VAL A 54 -0.81 3.43 3.23
C VAL A 54 0.54 2.70 3.13
N ALA A 55 0.82 1.75 4.02
CA ALA A 55 2.06 0.98 4.01
C ALA A 55 2.25 0.23 2.67
N LEU A 56 1.19 -0.41 2.16
CA LEU A 56 1.23 -1.08 0.86
C LEU A 56 1.52 -0.12 -0.30
N VAL A 57 0.94 1.08 -0.27
CA VAL A 57 1.25 2.13 -1.25
C VAL A 57 2.73 2.49 -1.18
N VAL A 58 3.27 2.72 0.02
CA VAL A 58 4.70 3.03 0.21
C VAL A 58 5.58 1.90 -0.33
N VAL A 59 5.29 0.64 0.00
CA VAL A 59 6.03 -0.53 -0.50
C VAL A 59 5.98 -0.61 -2.03
N LYS A 60 4.82 -0.37 -2.64
CA LYS A 60 4.69 -0.33 -4.11
C LYS A 60 5.60 0.72 -4.74
N TYR A 61 5.62 1.93 -4.18
CA TYR A 61 6.50 3.01 -4.65
C TYR A 61 7.97 2.66 -4.46
N LEU A 62 8.34 1.99 -3.36
CA LEU A 62 9.71 1.55 -3.11
C LEU A 62 10.17 0.54 -4.16
N ILE A 63 9.34 -0.48 -4.45
CA ILE A 63 9.64 -1.50 -5.46
C ILE A 63 9.79 -0.84 -6.84
N ASN A 64 8.86 0.04 -7.22
CA ASN A 64 8.92 0.75 -8.50
C ASN A 64 10.17 1.64 -8.60
N ALA A 65 10.57 2.30 -7.50
CA ALA A 65 11.78 3.11 -7.45
C ALA A 65 13.05 2.26 -7.58
N LEU A 66 13.10 1.07 -6.97
CA LEU A 66 14.21 0.14 -7.12
C LEU A 66 14.33 -0.39 -8.56
N ILE A 67 13.21 -0.83 -9.16
CA ILE A 67 13.20 -1.29 -10.55
C ILE A 67 13.62 -0.17 -11.49
N SER A 68 12.99 1.00 -11.37
CA SER A 68 13.27 2.13 -12.26
C SER A 68 14.67 2.71 -12.04
N GLY A 69 15.16 2.73 -10.82
CA GLY A 69 16.52 3.18 -10.48
C GLY A 69 17.58 2.24 -11.03
N PHE A 70 17.42 0.93 -10.85
CA PHE A 70 18.37 -0.07 -11.34
C PHE A 70 18.42 -0.09 -12.88
N PHE A 71 17.27 -0.20 -13.54
CA PHE A 71 17.20 -0.24 -14.99
C PHE A 71 17.49 1.12 -15.63
N GLY A 72 17.05 2.23 -15.01
CA GLY A 72 17.33 3.58 -15.48
C GLY A 72 18.82 3.93 -15.35
N GLY A 73 19.47 3.56 -14.25
CA GLY A 73 20.91 3.72 -14.08
C GLY A 73 21.71 2.92 -15.11
N LEU A 74 21.33 1.67 -15.34
CA LEU A 74 21.97 0.81 -16.32
C LEU A 74 21.75 1.32 -17.77
N ALA A 75 20.54 1.77 -18.10
CA ALA A 75 20.23 2.41 -19.38
C ALA A 75 21.02 3.72 -19.59
N GLY A 76 21.27 4.48 -18.52
CA GLY A 76 22.14 5.67 -18.55
C GLY A 76 23.58 5.34 -18.94
N LEU A 77 24.15 4.27 -18.37
CA LEU A 77 25.49 3.80 -18.72
C LEU A 77 25.58 3.33 -20.19
N PHE A 78 24.59 2.60 -20.68
CA PHE A 78 24.54 2.17 -22.09
C PHE A 78 24.32 3.32 -23.08
N THR A 79 23.62 4.37 -22.65
CA THR A 79 23.44 5.59 -23.44
C THR A 79 24.76 6.35 -23.59
N LEU A 80 25.55 6.47 -22.51
CA LEU A 80 26.91 7.02 -22.56
C LEU A 80 27.83 6.20 -23.47
N ALA A 81 27.67 4.88 -23.49
CA ALA A 81 28.40 3.97 -24.39
C ALA A 81 27.89 3.97 -25.85
N LYS A 82 26.96 4.85 -26.24
CA LYS A 82 26.29 4.91 -27.56
C LYS A 82 25.58 3.62 -27.99
N ALA A 83 25.29 2.72 -27.05
CA ALA A 83 24.62 1.45 -27.31
C ALA A 83 23.09 1.59 -27.26
N LEU A 84 22.52 2.43 -28.15
CA LEU A 84 21.10 2.80 -28.14
C LEU A 84 20.13 1.60 -28.16
N ARG A 85 20.51 0.51 -28.84
CA ARG A 85 19.68 -0.71 -28.91
C ARG A 85 19.55 -1.42 -27.55
N LEU A 86 20.59 -1.36 -26.70
CA LEU A 86 20.53 -1.93 -25.34
C LEU A 86 19.72 -1.02 -24.39
N THR A 87 19.81 0.30 -24.56
CA THR A 87 19.01 1.27 -23.80
C THR A 87 17.50 1.03 -23.97
N VAL A 88 17.05 0.81 -25.21
CA VAL A 88 15.63 0.57 -25.52
C VAL A 88 15.14 -0.78 -24.95
N LEU A 89 15.99 -1.81 -25.02
CA LEU A 89 15.67 -3.14 -24.47
C LEU A 89 15.47 -3.06 -22.95
N MET A 90 16.40 -2.40 -22.24
CA MET A 90 16.32 -2.21 -20.79
C MET A 90 15.11 -1.39 -20.36
N GLY A 91 14.74 -0.36 -21.13
CA GLY A 91 13.51 0.40 -20.89
C GLY A 91 12.26 -0.49 -20.97
N THR A 92 12.19 -1.35 -21.98
CA THR A 92 11.05 -2.27 -22.18
C THR A 92 10.93 -3.27 -21.03
N PHE A 93 12.04 -3.86 -20.59
CA PHE A 93 12.05 -4.77 -19.43
C PHE A 93 11.58 -4.07 -18.15
N ALA A 94 12.03 -2.85 -17.89
CA ALA A 94 11.60 -2.08 -16.73
C ALA A 94 10.09 -1.80 -16.76
N THR A 95 9.53 -1.49 -17.94
CA THR A 95 8.08 -1.27 -18.11
C THR A 95 7.28 -2.54 -17.87
N ILE A 96 7.72 -3.69 -18.41
CA ILE A 96 7.05 -4.98 -18.20
C ILE A 96 7.04 -5.35 -16.71
N LEU A 97 8.19 -5.23 -16.03
CA LEU A 97 8.30 -5.52 -14.60
C LEU A 97 7.40 -4.61 -13.76
N ASN A 98 7.39 -3.31 -14.03
CA ASN A 98 6.47 -2.38 -13.36
C ASN A 98 5.00 -2.73 -13.63
N GLY A 99 4.66 -3.18 -14.85
CA GLY A 99 3.32 -3.64 -15.19
C GLY A 99 2.90 -4.88 -14.39
N ILE A 100 3.78 -5.86 -14.24
CA ILE A 100 3.55 -7.07 -13.42
C ILE A 100 3.35 -6.69 -11.96
N VAL A 101 4.20 -5.81 -11.41
CA VAL A 101 4.07 -5.32 -10.03
C VAL A 101 2.74 -4.60 -9.85
N ALA A 102 2.37 -3.70 -10.77
CA ALA A 102 1.09 -2.99 -10.71
C ALA A 102 -0.10 -3.96 -10.71
N LEU A 103 -0.07 -5.01 -11.55
CA LEU A 103 -1.11 -6.02 -11.60
C LEU A 103 -1.19 -6.82 -10.29
N ALA A 104 -0.05 -7.24 -9.73
CA ALA A 104 0.00 -7.98 -8.47
C ALA A 104 -0.58 -7.16 -7.30
N PHE A 105 -0.20 -5.88 -7.19
CA PHE A 105 -0.73 -4.99 -6.16
C PHE A 105 -2.23 -4.70 -6.37
N LEU A 106 -2.70 -4.61 -7.61
CA LEU A 106 -4.13 -4.46 -7.91
C LEU A 106 -4.95 -5.63 -7.38
N VAL A 107 -4.46 -6.87 -7.56
CA VAL A 107 -5.11 -8.06 -6.98
C VAL A 107 -5.15 -7.99 -5.45
N VAL A 108 -4.05 -7.57 -4.82
CA VAL A 108 -3.99 -7.39 -3.36
C VAL A 108 -5.00 -6.35 -2.89
N TYR A 109 -5.13 -5.20 -3.58
CA TYR A 109 -6.12 -4.18 -3.23
C TYR A 109 -7.55 -4.69 -3.35
N ILE A 110 -7.86 -5.51 -4.36
CA ILE A 110 -9.19 -6.13 -4.51
C ILE A 110 -9.48 -7.10 -3.37
N ILE A 111 -8.53 -7.98 -3.02
CA ILE A 111 -8.68 -8.93 -1.91
C ILE A 111 -8.91 -8.18 -0.60
N LEU A 112 -8.14 -7.12 -0.38
CA LEU A 112 -8.35 -6.22 0.73
C LEU A 112 -9.79 -5.67 0.68
N ALA A 113 -10.21 -5.02 -0.40
CA ALA A 113 -11.56 -4.43 -0.52
C ALA A 113 -12.67 -5.41 -0.17
N VAL A 114 -12.60 -6.64 -0.69
CA VAL A 114 -13.57 -7.71 -0.38
C VAL A 114 -13.54 -8.08 1.10
N ASN A 115 -12.36 -8.16 1.72
CA ASN A 115 -12.23 -8.42 3.16
C ASN A 115 -12.77 -7.26 4.02
N ALA A 116 -12.57 -6.00 3.60
CA ALA A 116 -13.13 -4.82 4.26
C ALA A 116 -14.67 -4.82 4.21
N ILE A 117 -15.24 -5.13 3.03
CA ILE A 117 -16.69 -5.21 2.84
C ILE A 117 -17.28 -6.38 3.64
N GLY A 118 -16.59 -7.50 3.69
CA GLY A 118 -17.00 -8.68 4.46
C GLY A 118 -16.93 -8.50 5.99
N GLY A 119 -16.50 -7.33 6.49
CA GLY A 119 -16.33 -7.07 7.92
C GLY A 119 -15.34 -8.01 8.59
N LYS A 120 -14.50 -8.70 7.81
CA LYS A 120 -13.49 -9.59 8.34
C LYS A 120 -12.40 -8.71 8.93
N GLU A 121 -12.19 -8.83 10.24
CA GLU A 121 -11.03 -8.20 10.87
C GLU A 121 -9.78 -8.68 10.13
N LEU A 122 -8.92 -7.73 9.72
CA LEU A 122 -7.60 -8.07 9.23
C LEU A 122 -6.95 -8.91 10.32
N LYS A 123 -6.80 -10.22 10.08
CA LYS A 123 -6.15 -11.12 11.03
C LYS A 123 -4.80 -10.48 11.34
N ALA A 124 -4.67 -10.06 12.59
CA ALA A 124 -3.54 -9.33 13.13
C ALA A 124 -2.19 -10.02 12.85
N SER A 125 -2.19 -11.29 12.45
CA SER A 125 -1.02 -12.09 12.07
C SER A 125 -0.09 -11.47 11.02
N PHE A 126 -0.53 -10.59 10.12
CA PHE A 126 0.40 -9.89 9.19
C PHE A 126 1.08 -8.66 9.82
N ILE A 127 0.52 -8.10 10.88
CA ILE A 127 1.11 -6.98 11.64
C ILE A 127 1.91 -7.52 12.83
N ASP A 128 1.46 -8.59 13.49
CA ASP A 128 2.16 -9.30 14.59
C ASP A 128 3.47 -9.97 14.12
N LYS A 129 3.68 -10.04 12.80
CA LYS A 129 4.93 -10.54 12.19
C LYS A 129 5.90 -9.41 11.79
N ILE A 130 5.46 -8.15 11.85
CA ILE A 130 6.23 -6.95 11.45
C ILE A 130 6.45 -6.03 12.66
N VAL A 131 5.56 -6.06 13.64
CA VAL A 131 5.75 -5.44 14.95
C VAL A 131 6.33 -6.53 15.84
N PRO A 132 7.63 -6.48 16.21
CA PRO A 132 8.10 -7.28 17.33
C PRO A 132 7.19 -6.95 18.52
N LYS A 133 6.67 -7.99 19.17
CA LYS A 133 6.11 -7.86 20.50
C LYS A 133 7.21 -7.23 21.35
N ASP A 134 7.10 -5.94 21.61
CA ASP A 134 7.82 -5.33 22.70
C ASP A 134 7.27 -6.01 23.95
N GLU A 135 8.10 -6.88 24.50
CA GLU A 135 7.88 -7.58 25.75
C GLU A 135 7.72 -6.54 26.86
N GLU A 136 6.47 -6.13 27.13
CA GLU A 136 6.10 -5.65 28.45
C GLU A 136 6.09 -6.84 29.43
N THR A 137 7.29 -7.31 29.76
CA THR A 137 7.63 -7.87 31.08
C THR A 137 8.58 -6.84 31.66
N GLU A 138 8.21 -6.01 32.63
CA GLU A 138 8.22 -6.41 34.04
C GLU A 138 7.74 -5.19 34.85
N ASN A 139 6.51 -5.25 35.36
CA ASN A 139 6.08 -4.50 36.54
C ASN A 139 4.78 -5.15 37.03
N GLN A 140 4.93 -6.34 37.59
CA GLN A 140 3.96 -6.87 38.54
C GLN A 140 4.60 -6.81 39.92
N ASN A 141 4.00 -5.94 40.75
CA ASN A 141 3.81 -6.04 42.20
C ASN A 141 4.56 -7.12 42.96
#